data_AF-A0A2V8KHB0-F1
#
_entry.id   AF-A0A2V8KHB0-F1
#
_cell.length_a   1.000
_cell.length_b   1.000
_cell.length_c   1.000
_cell.angle_alpha   90.00
_cell.angle_beta   90.00
_cell.angle_gamma   90.00
#
_symmetry.space_group_name_H-M   'P 1'
#
loop_
_entity.id
_entity.type
_entity.pdbx_description
1 polymer ?
#
loop_
_entity_poly.entity_id
_entity_poly.type
_entity_poly.pdbx_seq_one_letter_code
_entity_poly.pdbx_strand_id
1 'polypeptide(L)'
;MAIAIGLGLMMAVGRVFAPRAIAWPIVGFIEVVRRTPLLIQLFIIFYGLPSIGIRFSPLWAAVIGLGVNYAAYEAENYRAGIQSIPRGQLDAALALGLTRMQTIRKIVLPQAVRLVIPPVTNDFIALLKDSSLVSVITMVELTKMYGQLAATNYDYIGIGLLTAAIYFLLGLPIARLSRALEARLAYMKI
;
A
#
# COMPACT_ATOMS: atom_id res chain seq x y z
N MET A 1 -2.91 5.27 -3.54
CA MET A 1 -3.55 3.95 -3.43
C MET A 1 -3.77 3.25 -4.78
N ALA A 2 -4.42 3.86 -5.78
CA ALA A 2 -4.64 3.19 -7.07
C ALA A 2 -3.36 2.63 -7.73
N ILE A 3 -2.27 3.42 -7.73
CA ILE A 3 -0.95 2.97 -8.19
C ILE A 3 -0.43 1.79 -7.35
N ALA A 4 -0.56 1.87 -6.03
CA ALA A 4 -0.09 0.82 -5.12
C ALA A 4 -0.77 -0.52 -5.38
N ILE A 5 -2.11 -0.52 -5.55
CA ILE A 5 -2.89 -1.72 -5.87
C ILE A 5 -2.44 -2.32 -7.21
N GLY A 6 -2.39 -1.50 -8.26
CA GLY A 6 -2.04 -1.97 -9.61
C GLY A 6 -0.60 -2.49 -9.68
N LEU A 7 0.36 -1.68 -9.25
CA LEU A 7 1.78 -2.03 -9.30
C LEU A 7 2.11 -3.16 -8.32
N GLY A 8 1.51 -3.17 -7.13
CA GLY A 8 1.65 -4.26 -6.16
C GLY A 8 1.17 -5.58 -6.71
N LEU A 9 0.03 -5.60 -7.41
CA LEU A 9 -0.50 -6.82 -8.05
C LEU A 9 0.44 -7.31 -9.15
N MET A 10 0.95 -6.41 -10.00
CA MET A 10 1.93 -6.75 -11.03
C MET A 10 3.20 -7.35 -10.43
N MET A 11 3.75 -6.75 -9.37
CA MET A 11 4.93 -7.27 -8.67
C MET A 11 4.67 -8.61 -7.99
N ALA A 12 3.49 -8.80 -7.36
CA ALA A 12 3.12 -10.07 -6.75
C ALA A 12 3.01 -11.20 -7.78
N VAL A 13 2.35 -10.94 -8.92
CA VAL A 13 2.23 -11.90 -10.02
C VAL A 13 3.59 -12.25 -10.60
N GLY A 14 4.43 -11.24 -10.88
CA GLY A 14 5.79 -11.44 -11.38
C GLY A 14 6.64 -12.26 -10.42
N ARG A 15 6.56 -11.99 -9.12
CA ARG A 15 7.28 -12.76 -8.10
C ARG A 15 6.83 -14.21 -7.98
N VAL A 16 5.53 -14.48 -8.12
CA VAL A 16 4.95 -15.83 -7.89
C VAL A 16 5.06 -16.71 -9.13
N PHE A 17 4.86 -16.16 -10.33
CA PHE A 17 4.70 -16.94 -11.55
C PHE A 17 5.84 -16.81 -12.56
N ALA A 18 6.70 -15.79 -12.46
CA ALA A 18 7.79 -15.62 -13.43
C ALA A 18 8.99 -16.55 -13.13
N PRO A 19 9.83 -16.85 -14.13
CA PRO A 19 11.10 -17.55 -13.92
C PRO A 19 12.00 -16.83 -12.91
N ARG A 20 12.88 -17.58 -12.24
CA ARG A 20 13.77 -17.06 -11.18
C ARG A 20 14.53 -15.79 -11.57
N ALA A 21 14.99 -15.70 -12.82
CA ALA A 21 15.71 -14.54 -13.33
C ALA A 21 14.89 -13.23 -13.32
N ILE A 22 13.58 -13.31 -13.50
CA ILE A 22 12.66 -12.15 -13.47
C ILE A 22 12.16 -11.92 -12.04
N ALA A 23 11.89 -12.99 -11.30
CA ALA A 23 11.39 -12.88 -9.93
C ALA A 23 12.43 -12.26 -8.98
N TRP A 24 13.71 -12.58 -9.12
CA TRP A 24 14.77 -12.10 -8.22
C TRP A 24 14.91 -10.57 -8.14
N PRO A 25 14.99 -9.81 -9.25
CA PRO A 25 15.04 -8.35 -9.17
C PRO A 25 13.77 -7.74 -8.58
N ILE A 26 12.59 -8.32 -8.84
CA ILE A 26 11.32 -7.87 -8.23
C ILE A 26 11.36 -8.05 -6.71
N VAL A 27 11.83 -9.21 -6.25
CA VAL A 27 12.00 -9.48 -4.81
C VAL A 27 12.99 -8.50 -4.19
N GLY A 28 14.14 -8.28 -4.83
CA GLY A 28 15.14 -7.33 -4.36
C GLY A 28 14.57 -5.91 -4.24
N PHE A 29 13.83 -5.44 -5.26
CA PHE A 29 13.16 -4.15 -5.23
C PHE A 29 12.16 -4.03 -4.06
N ILE A 30 11.27 -5.02 -3.91
CA ILE A 30 10.29 -5.04 -2.81
C ILE A 30 11.01 -4.98 -1.44
N GLU A 31 12.07 -5.76 -1.26
CA GLU A 31 12.81 -5.79 0.00
C GLU A 31 13.49 -4.45 0.31
N VAL A 32 14.12 -3.82 -0.68
CA VAL A 32 14.77 -2.51 -0.51
C VAL A 32 13.74 -1.45 -0.14
N VAL A 33 12.62 -1.39 -0.87
CA VAL A 33 11.57 -0.38 -0.64
C VAL A 33 10.94 -0.56 0.75
N ARG A 34 10.68 -1.79 1.19
CA ARG A 34 10.07 -2.04 2.52
C ARG A 34 11.04 -1.88 3.68
N ARG A 35 12.35 -2.02 3.46
CA ARG A 35 13.39 -1.88 4.50
C ARG A 35 13.97 -0.47 4.59
N THR A 36 13.61 0.43 3.68
CA THR A 36 14.07 1.82 3.70
C THR A 36 12.95 2.76 4.16
N PRO A 37 13.24 3.80 4.95
CA PRO A 37 12.21 4.74 5.39
C PRO A 37 11.57 5.48 4.22
N LEU A 38 10.23 5.55 4.19
CA LEU A 38 9.47 6.29 3.18
C LEU A 38 9.91 7.76 3.06
N LEU A 39 10.22 8.41 4.19
CA LEU A 39 10.71 9.79 4.21
C LEU A 39 12.00 9.96 3.39
N ILE A 40 12.94 9.02 3.52
CA ILE A 40 14.20 9.05 2.77
C ILE A 40 13.94 8.80 1.28
N GLN A 41 12.99 7.92 0.94
CA GLN A 41 12.60 7.70 -0.46
C GLN A 41 12.03 8.98 -1.08
N LEU A 42 11.16 9.71 -0.36
CA LEU A 42 10.62 10.99 -0.82
C LEU A 42 11.73 12.04 -1.02
N PHE A 43 12.72 12.11 -0.12
CA PHE A 43 13.87 13.00 -0.30
C PHE A 43 14.72 12.64 -1.51
N ILE A 44 15.00 11.36 -1.74
CA ILE A 44 15.75 10.92 -2.92
C ILE A 44 14.98 11.29 -4.19
N ILE A 45 13.67 11.05 -4.23
CA ILE A 45 12.84 11.34 -5.42
C ILE A 45 12.78 12.85 -5.70
N PHE A 46 12.60 13.68 -4.68
CA PHE A 46 12.38 15.12 -4.87
C PHE A 46 13.67 15.94 -4.93
N TYR A 47 14.63 15.68 -4.04
CA TYR A 47 15.88 16.44 -3.94
C TYR A 47 17.08 15.71 -4.56
N GLY A 48 17.09 14.37 -4.57
CA GLY A 48 18.20 13.57 -5.10
C GLY A 48 18.20 13.44 -6.62
N LEU A 49 17.10 12.98 -7.21
CA LEU A 49 16.95 12.75 -8.66
C LEU A 49 17.25 13.98 -9.55
N PRO A 50 17.02 15.24 -9.12
CA PRO A 50 17.43 16.40 -9.88
C PRO A 50 18.93 16.45 -10.23
N SER A 51 19.80 15.83 -9.41
CA SER A 51 21.25 15.74 -9.67
C SER A 51 21.60 14.95 -10.93
N ILE A 52 20.72 14.04 -11.36
CA ILE A 52 20.84 13.25 -12.59
C ILE A 52 19.86 13.73 -13.68
N GLY A 53 19.31 14.94 -13.55
CA GLY A 53 18.45 15.56 -14.54
C GLY A 53 16.96 15.21 -14.46
N ILE A 54 16.54 14.35 -13.52
CA ILE A 54 15.14 13.96 -13.35
C ILE A 54 14.48 14.85 -12.30
N ARG A 55 13.49 15.65 -12.71
CA ARG A 55 12.80 16.60 -11.83
C ARG A 55 11.30 16.33 -11.81
N PHE A 56 10.75 16.17 -10.61
CA PHE A 56 9.31 16.03 -10.40
C PHE A 56 8.75 17.29 -9.73
N SER A 57 7.51 17.63 -10.06
CA SER A 57 6.75 18.56 -9.22
C SER A 57 6.46 17.90 -7.86
N PRO A 58 6.20 18.68 -6.79
CA PRO A 58 5.91 18.12 -5.46
C PRO A 58 4.78 17.08 -5.47
N LEU A 59 3.73 17.34 -6.26
CA LEU A 59 2.61 16.41 -6.43
C LEU A 59 3.06 15.08 -7.04
N TRP A 60 3.85 15.10 -8.12
CA TRP A 60 4.30 13.87 -8.78
C TRP A 60 5.33 13.11 -7.94
N ALA A 61 6.21 13.81 -7.24
CA ALA A 61 7.13 13.20 -6.28
C ALA A 61 6.36 12.48 -5.15
N ALA A 62 5.31 13.10 -4.61
CA ALA A 62 4.41 12.50 -3.64
C ALA A 62 3.69 11.26 -4.20
N VAL A 63 3.06 11.38 -5.37
CA VAL A 63 2.29 10.30 -6.01
C VAL A 63 3.18 9.09 -6.32
N ILE A 64 4.38 9.32 -6.87
CA ILE A 64 5.33 8.25 -7.19
C ILE A 64 5.92 7.66 -5.91
N GLY A 65 6.41 8.49 -5.00
CA GLY A 65 7.05 8.02 -3.77
C GLY A 65 6.10 7.20 -2.89
N LEU A 66 4.92 7.73 -2.58
CA LEU A 66 3.90 7.01 -1.82
C LEU A 66 3.36 5.81 -2.61
N GLY A 67 3.12 5.97 -3.91
CA GLY A 67 2.56 4.92 -4.75
C GLY A 67 3.47 3.70 -4.87
N VAL A 68 4.76 3.93 -5.13
CA VAL A 68 5.78 2.88 -5.24
C VAL A 68 6.05 2.24 -3.88
N ASN A 69 6.15 3.04 -2.82
CA ASN A 69 6.37 2.51 -1.48
C ASN A 69 5.25 1.54 -1.10
N TYR A 70 4.00 2.00 -1.15
CA TYR A 70 2.85 1.17 -0.83
C TYR A 70 2.66 0.01 -1.81
N ALA A 71 3.04 0.15 -3.09
CA ALA A 71 3.02 -0.98 -4.02
C ALA A 71 3.86 -2.17 -3.53
N ALA A 72 5.01 -1.91 -2.90
CA ALA A 72 5.85 -2.96 -2.35
C ALA A 72 5.21 -3.67 -1.15
N TYR A 73 4.50 -2.92 -0.29
CA TYR A 73 3.72 -3.50 0.81
C TYR A 73 2.54 -4.32 0.28
N GLU A 74 1.80 -3.78 -0.69
CA GLU A 74 0.67 -4.51 -1.30
C GLU A 74 1.11 -5.77 -2.03
N ALA A 75 2.25 -5.75 -2.72
CA ALA A 75 2.82 -6.95 -3.34
C ALA A 75 3.06 -8.07 -2.32
N GLU A 76 3.49 -7.71 -1.10
CA GLU A 76 3.65 -8.68 -0.03
C GLU A 76 2.30 -9.17 0.51
N ASN A 77 1.33 -8.26 0.71
CA ASN A 77 -0.02 -8.63 1.14
C ASN A 77 -0.64 -9.63 0.15
N TYR A 78 -0.59 -9.35 -1.16
CA TYR A 78 -1.09 -10.24 -2.21
C TYR A 78 -0.40 -11.61 -2.16
N ARG A 79 0.92 -11.64 -2.03
CA ARG A 79 1.69 -12.89 -1.93
C ARG A 79 1.29 -13.68 -0.69
N ALA A 80 1.21 -13.03 0.47
CA ALA A 80 0.83 -13.67 1.73
C ALA A 80 -0.60 -14.25 1.65
N GLY A 81 -1.54 -13.51 1.06
CA GLY A 81 -2.91 -13.98 0.85
C GLY A 81 -3.03 -15.14 -0.13
N ILE A 82 -2.17 -15.23 -1.14
CA ILE A 82 -2.13 -16.39 -2.05
C ILE A 82 -1.52 -17.61 -1.33
N GLN A 83 -0.45 -17.41 -0.56
CA GLN A 83 0.26 -18.50 0.12
C GLN A 83 -0.44 -19.04 1.37
N SER A 84 -1.37 -18.28 1.94
CA SER A 84 -2.16 -18.73 3.09
C SER A 84 -3.26 -19.72 2.73
N ILE A 85 -3.54 -19.92 1.44
CA ILE A 85 -4.50 -20.93 0.97
C ILE A 85 -3.94 -22.33 1.23
N PRO A 86 -4.66 -23.22 1.95
CA PRO A 86 -4.17 -24.56 2.26
C PRO A 86 -3.85 -25.37 1.00
N ARG A 87 -2.70 -26.05 1.00
CA ARG A 87 -2.29 -26.92 -0.12
C ARG A 87 -3.32 -28.01 -0.42
N GLY A 88 -4.00 -28.54 0.59
CA GLY A 88 -5.05 -29.54 0.43
C GLY A 88 -6.20 -29.09 -0.48
N GLN A 89 -6.55 -27.80 -0.53
CA GLN A 89 -7.55 -27.30 -1.48
C GLN A 89 -7.03 -27.34 -2.93
N LEU A 90 -5.73 -27.09 -3.11
CA LEU A 90 -5.08 -27.19 -4.42
C LEU A 90 -5.05 -28.64 -4.88
N ASP A 91 -4.66 -29.56 -4.00
CA ASP A 91 -4.56 -30.99 -4.29
C ASP A 91 -5.94 -31.60 -4.57
N ALA A 92 -6.96 -31.25 -3.77
CA ALA A 92 -8.34 -31.69 -3.99
C ALA A 92 -8.91 -31.19 -5.34
N ALA A 93 -8.63 -29.94 -5.71
CA ALA A 93 -9.05 -29.38 -6.98
C ALA A 93 -8.45 -30.13 -8.18
N LEU A 94 -7.15 -30.43 -8.12
CA LEU A 94 -6.46 -31.20 -9.15
C LEU A 94 -6.99 -32.64 -9.21
N ALA A 95 -7.26 -33.26 -8.05
CA ALA A 95 -7.86 -34.61 -7.97
C ALA A 95 -9.27 -34.68 -8.58
N LEU A 96 -10.04 -33.60 -8.50
CA LEU A 96 -11.35 -33.45 -9.15
C LEU A 96 -11.25 -33.12 -10.66
N GLY A 97 -10.04 -33.17 -11.24
CA GLY A 97 -9.81 -32.98 -12.68
C GLY A 97 -9.73 -31.51 -13.12
N LEU A 98 -9.67 -30.55 -12.20
CA LEU A 98 -9.44 -29.15 -12.58
C LEU A 98 -8.01 -28.96 -13.08
N THR A 99 -7.84 -28.17 -14.14
CA THR A 99 -6.52 -27.74 -14.58
C THR A 99 -5.94 -26.73 -13.59
N ARG A 100 -4.61 -26.60 -13.54
CA ARG A 100 -3.93 -25.63 -12.66
C ARG A 100 -4.47 -24.20 -12.80
N MET A 101 -4.81 -23.78 -14.03
CA MET A 101 -5.39 -22.46 -14.28
C MET A 101 -6.82 -22.35 -13.74
N GLN A 102 -7.63 -23.40 -13.88
CA GLN A 102 -8.98 -23.45 -13.29
C GLN A 102 -8.90 -23.42 -11.77
N THR A 103 -7.99 -24.19 -11.16
CA THR A 103 -7.77 -24.18 -9.71
C THR A 103 -7.37 -22.80 -9.20
N ILE A 104 -6.42 -22.12 -9.86
CA ILE A 104 -6.03 -20.77 -9.47
C ILE A 104 -7.21 -19.80 -9.58
N ARG A 105 -7.90 -19.78 -10.72
CA ARG A 105 -8.96 -18.81 -10.99
C ARG A 105 -10.22 -19.02 -10.15
N LYS A 106 -10.62 -20.28 -9.92
CA LYS A 106 -11.89 -20.63 -9.29
C LYS A 106 -11.78 -20.85 -7.78
N ILE A 107 -10.60 -21.22 -7.27
CA ILE A 107 -10.43 -21.62 -5.87
C ILE A 107 -9.47 -20.67 -5.16
N VAL A 108 -8.23 -20.56 -5.65
CA VAL A 108 -7.19 -19.78 -4.95
C VAL A 108 -7.50 -18.29 -4.97
N LEU A 109 -7.73 -17.71 -6.15
CA LEU A 109 -7.87 -16.26 -6.32
C LEU A 109 -9.07 -15.68 -5.54
N PRO A 110 -10.29 -16.26 -5.58
CA PRO A 110 -11.42 -15.72 -4.83
C PRO A 110 -11.18 -15.74 -3.31
N GLN A 111 -10.46 -16.74 -2.79
CA GLN A 111 -10.12 -16.81 -1.37
C GLN A 111 -8.98 -15.86 -1.01
N ALA A 112 -7.93 -15.79 -1.84
CA ALA A 112 -6.82 -14.88 -1.64
C ALA A 112 -7.29 -13.42 -1.62
N VAL A 113 -8.18 -13.01 -2.53
CA VAL A 113 -8.75 -11.65 -2.55
C VAL A 113 -9.43 -11.33 -1.21
N ARG A 114 -10.19 -12.26 -0.64
CA ARG A 114 -10.84 -12.06 0.66
C ARG A 114 -9.83 -11.89 1.79
N LEU A 115 -8.71 -12.61 1.74
CA LEU A 115 -7.65 -12.50 2.75
C LEU A 115 -6.84 -11.21 2.64
N VAL A 116 -6.78 -10.60 1.45
CA VAL A 116 -5.97 -9.40 1.20
C VAL A 116 -6.76 -8.09 1.34
N ILE A 117 -8.08 -8.12 1.22
CA ILE A 117 -8.91 -6.90 1.42
C ILE A 117 -8.66 -6.23 2.79
N PRO A 118 -8.64 -6.95 3.93
CA PRO A 118 -8.35 -6.33 5.23
C PRO A 118 -6.99 -5.62 5.30
N PRO A 119 -5.83 -6.26 5.00
CA PRO A 119 -4.55 -5.56 5.05
C PRO A 119 -4.45 -4.39 4.04
N VAL A 120 -4.98 -4.52 2.82
CA VAL A 120 -5.03 -3.39 1.85
C VAL A 120 -5.78 -2.19 2.43
N THR A 121 -6.87 -2.45 3.15
CA THR A 121 -7.67 -1.35 3.74
C THR A 121 -6.93 -0.70 4.90
N ASN A 122 -6.21 -1.48 5.70
CA ASN A 122 -5.34 -0.95 6.76
C ASN A 122 -4.19 -0.11 6.18
N ASP A 123 -3.57 -0.57 5.09
CA ASP A 123 -2.53 0.18 4.38
C ASP A 123 -3.11 1.45 3.75
N PHE A 124 -4.39 1.49 3.36
CA PHE A 124 -5.01 2.74 2.92
C PHE A 124 -5.14 3.79 4.03
N ILE A 125 -5.49 3.34 5.25
CA ILE A 125 -5.54 4.22 6.42
C ILE A 125 -4.14 4.71 6.78
N ALA A 126 -3.13 3.84 6.69
CA ALA A 126 -1.74 4.21 6.90
C ALA A 126 -1.28 5.24 5.84
N LEU A 127 -1.59 5.02 4.56
CA LEU A 127 -1.22 5.91 3.46
C LEU A 127 -1.82 7.30 3.65
N LEU A 128 -3.05 7.40 4.16
CA LEU A 128 -3.67 8.68 4.47
C LEU A 128 -2.86 9.46 5.51
N LYS A 129 -2.36 8.79 6.56
CA LYS A 129 -1.51 9.41 7.58
C LYS A 129 -0.11 9.72 7.04
N ASP A 130 0.50 8.79 6.33
CA ASP A 130 1.83 8.95 5.74
C ASP A 130 1.88 10.02 4.66
N SER A 131 0.72 10.37 4.07
CA SER A 131 0.64 11.53 3.17
C SER A 131 1.08 12.83 3.86
N SER A 132 0.99 12.94 5.18
CA SER A 132 1.55 14.07 5.94
C SER A 132 3.06 14.27 5.75
N LEU A 133 3.79 13.19 5.42
CA LEU A 133 5.23 13.26 5.15
C LEU A 133 5.53 14.11 3.92
N VAL A 134 4.60 14.28 2.97
CA VAL A 134 4.89 15.06 1.77
C VAL A 134 5.06 16.56 2.03
N SER A 135 4.68 17.04 3.22
CA SER A 135 4.97 18.40 3.71
C SER A 135 6.46 18.78 3.65
N VAL A 136 7.35 17.79 3.77
CA VAL A 136 8.82 17.97 3.75
C VAL A 136 9.38 18.13 2.34
N ILE A 137 8.63 17.72 1.31
CA ILE A 137 8.98 17.89 -0.12
C ILE A 137 8.21 19.04 -0.74
N THR A 138 7.96 20.10 0.05
CA THR A 138 7.35 21.37 -0.37
C THR A 138 5.89 21.30 -0.82
N MET A 139 5.25 20.13 -0.77
CA MET A 139 3.82 20.01 -1.06
C MET A 139 3.02 20.66 0.07
N VAL A 140 2.08 21.53 -0.29
CA VAL A 140 1.12 22.09 0.67
C VAL A 140 -0.02 21.10 0.83
N GLU A 141 0.06 20.31 1.89
CA GLU A 141 -1.05 19.49 2.39
C GLU A 141 -1.44 19.93 3.82
N LEU A 142 -2.29 19.17 4.48
CA LEU A 142 -2.87 19.52 5.78
C LEU A 142 -1.82 19.78 6.87
N THR A 143 -0.77 18.96 6.98
CA THR A 143 0.33 19.14 7.94
C THR A 143 1.20 20.35 7.59
N LYS A 144 1.42 20.63 6.30
CA LYS A 144 2.11 21.86 5.86
C LYS A 144 1.31 23.11 6.22
N MET A 145 0.00 23.09 6.00
CA MET A 145 -0.92 24.18 6.35
C MET A 145 -0.95 24.41 7.86
N TYR A 146 -0.96 23.33 8.65
CA TYR A 146 -0.77 23.40 10.10
C TYR A 146 0.50 24.18 10.45
N GLY A 147 1.66 23.79 9.91
CA GLY A 147 2.92 24.46 10.21
C GLY A 147 2.92 25.94 9.85
N GLN A 148 2.32 26.32 8.72
CA GLN A 148 2.20 27.71 8.28
C GLN A 148 1.32 28.54 9.22
N LEU A 149 0.13 28.05 9.55
CA LEU A 149 -0.82 28.76 10.40
C LEU A 149 -0.34 28.80 11.86
N ALA A 150 0.23 27.71 12.37
CA ALA A 150 0.77 27.65 13.72
C ALA A 150 1.94 28.62 13.92
N ALA A 151 2.85 28.72 12.94
CA ALA A 151 3.94 29.68 12.98
C ALA A 151 3.46 31.13 12.86
N THR A 152 2.44 31.38 12.05
CA THR A 152 1.90 32.75 11.84
C THR A 152 1.14 33.25 13.07
N ASN A 153 0.35 32.38 13.71
CA ASN A 153 -0.51 32.75 14.85
C ASN A 153 0.13 32.45 16.21
N TYR A 154 1.31 31.82 16.24
CA TYR A 154 1.97 31.30 17.45
C TYR A 154 1.11 30.32 18.27
N ASP A 155 0.08 29.72 17.66
CA ASP A 155 -0.80 28.73 18.27
C ASP A 155 -0.56 27.33 17.70
N TYR A 156 0.42 26.63 18.27
CA TYR A 156 0.74 25.25 17.87
C TYR A 156 -0.22 24.22 18.44
N ILE A 157 -0.89 24.52 19.56
CA ILE A 157 -1.77 23.59 20.26
C ILE A 157 -3.16 23.60 19.62
N GLY A 158 -3.81 24.76 19.51
CA GLY A 158 -5.16 24.87 18.98
C GLY A 158 -5.24 24.42 17.52
N ILE A 159 -4.34 24.91 16.68
CA ILE A 159 -4.26 24.51 15.26
C ILE A 159 -3.83 23.04 15.14
N GLY A 160 -2.96 22.56 16.03
CA GLY A 160 -2.54 21.16 16.08
C GLY A 160 -3.70 20.21 16.40
N LEU A 161 -4.51 20.53 17.41
CA LEU A 161 -5.71 19.77 17.77
C LEU A 161 -6.75 19.76 16.65
N LEU A 162 -6.98 20.90 16.00
CA LEU A 162 -7.86 20.98 14.83
C LEU A 162 -7.36 20.08 13.69
N THR A 163 -6.06 20.13 13.41
CA THR A 163 -5.43 19.31 12.36
C THR A 163 -5.55 17.82 12.67
N ALA A 164 -5.28 17.43 13.92
CA ALA A 164 -5.45 16.05 14.38
C ALA A 164 -6.91 15.59 14.26
N ALA A 165 -7.88 16.45 14.61
CA ALA A 165 -9.30 16.16 14.46
C ALA A 165 -9.69 15.94 13.00
N ILE A 166 -9.17 16.76 12.06
CA ILE A 166 -9.42 16.58 10.63
C ILE A 166 -8.85 15.23 10.14
N TYR A 167 -7.59 14.90 10.46
CA TYR A 167 -7.01 13.60 10.12
C TYR A 167 -7.83 12.43 10.68
N PHE A 168 -8.29 12.54 11.93
CA PHE A 168 -9.14 11.55 12.56
C PHE A 168 -10.47 11.38 11.83
N LEU A 169 -11.16 12.48 11.51
CA LEU A 169 -12.43 12.47 10.79
C LEU A 169 -12.28 11.91 9.37
N LEU A 170 -11.18 12.19 8.68
CA LEU A 170 -10.89 11.63 7.35
C LEU A 170 -10.63 10.12 7.41
N GLY A 171 -9.96 9.63 8.46
CA GLY A 171 -9.68 8.21 8.65
C GLY A 171 -10.91 7.38 9.07
N LEU A 172 -11.89 8.00 9.74
CA LEU A 172 -13.05 7.31 10.31
C LEU A 172 -13.90 6.54 9.28
N PRO A 173 -14.30 7.11 8.11
CA PRO A 173 -15.04 6.39 7.08
C PRO A 173 -14.29 5.14 6.59
N ILE A 174 -12.98 5.27 6.35
CA ILE A 174 -12.15 4.17 5.85
C ILE A 174 -12.01 3.09 6.92
N ALA A 175 -11.79 3.47 8.19
CA ALA A 175 -11.73 2.53 9.30
C ALA A 175 -13.06 1.78 9.51
N ARG A 176 -14.20 2.46 9.35
CA ARG A 176 -15.52 1.81 9.40
C ARG A 176 -15.72 0.85 8.23
N LEU A 177 -15.31 1.24 7.03
CA LEU A 177 -15.34 0.38 5.85
C LEU A 177 -14.48 -0.87 6.05
N SER A 178 -13.26 -0.73 6.59
CA SER A 178 -12.37 -1.84 6.92
C SER A 178 -13.06 -2.84 7.85
N ARG A 179 -13.61 -2.37 8.97
CA ARG A 179 -14.31 -3.22 9.94
C ARG A 179 -15.53 -3.92 9.35
N ALA A 180 -16.31 -3.22 8.51
CA ALA A 180 -17.46 -3.81 7.84
C ALA A 180 -17.05 -4.92 6.85
N LEU A 181 -15.98 -4.69 6.09
CA LEU A 181 -15.41 -5.68 5.17
C LEU A 181 -14.84 -6.88 5.94
N GLU A 182 -14.08 -6.64 7.00
CA GLU A 182 -13.55 -7.68 7.89
C GLU A 182 -14.67 -8.53 8.49
N ALA A 183 -15.71 -7.92 9.05
CA ALA A 183 -16.85 -8.64 9.62
C ALA A 183 -17.53 -9.52 8.56
N ARG A 184 -17.81 -8.97 7.37
CA ARG A 184 -18.43 -9.73 6.27
C ARG A 184 -17.59 -10.92 5.81
N LEU A 185 -16.26 -10.80 5.88
CA LEU A 185 -15.32 -11.83 5.44
C LEU A 185 -15.01 -12.86 6.55
N ALA A 186 -15.03 -12.44 7.81
CA ALA A 186 -14.78 -13.30 8.98
C ALA A 186 -15.88 -14.34 9.19
N TYR A 187 -17.13 -14.02 8.85
CA TYR A 187 -18.27 -14.97 8.91
C TYR A 187 -18.17 -16.14 7.91
N MET A 188 -17.18 -16.16 7.01
CA MET A 188 -16.97 -17.23 6.02
C MET A 188 -15.69 -18.05 6.25
N LYS A 189 -15.13 -18.04 7.46
CA LYS A 189 -14.16 -19.07 7.88
C LYS A 189 -14.90 -20.41 7.96
N ILE A 190 -14.93 -21.12 6.83
CA ILE A 190 -15.33 -22.53 6.71
C ILE A 190 -14.09 -23.39 6.94
#